data_AF-A0A656JT72-F1
#
_entry.id   AF-A0A656JT72-F1
#
_cell.length_a   1.000
_cell.length_b   1.000
_cell.length_c   1.000
_cell.angle_alpha   90.00
_cell.angle_beta   90.00
_cell.angle_gamma   90.00
#
_symmetry.space_group_name_H-M   'P 1'
#
loop_
_entity.id
_entity.type
_entity.pdbx_description
1 polymer ?
#
loop_
_entity_poly.entity_id
_entity_poly.type
_entity_poly.pdbx_seq_one_letter_code
_entity_poly.pdbx_strand_id
1 'polypeptide(L)'
;MLMEGGLDRIAQAKGAMARRDVASKGVFISKAIGIVGGLREGLDLDNAPSEALVRQDSLYHYMMTRLAEANARNDQKMLDEVAGLLITVKEGWDAIATVQ
;
A
#
# COMPACT_ATOMS: atom_id res chain seq x y z
N MET A 1 -8.84 6.66 -7.11
CA MET A 1 -7.45 6.77 -7.66
C MET A 1 -6.53 5.73 -7.01
N LEU A 2 -5.23 5.62 -7.43
CA LEU A 2 -4.29 4.52 -7.08
C LEU A 2 -4.39 3.99 -5.64
N MET A 3 -4.50 4.84 -4.62
CA MET A 3 -4.64 4.44 -3.21
C MET A 3 -5.88 3.57 -2.94
N GLU A 4 -7.04 3.93 -3.50
CA GLU A 4 -8.26 3.11 -3.40
C GLU A 4 -8.06 1.76 -4.11
N GLY A 5 -7.41 1.78 -5.27
CA GLY A 5 -7.03 0.55 -5.98
C GLY A 5 -6.12 -0.33 -5.12
N GLY A 6 -5.19 0.25 -4.36
CA GLY A 6 -4.33 -0.47 -3.42
C GLY A 6 -5.14 -1.13 -2.31
N LEU A 7 -6.04 -0.38 -1.67
CA LEU A 7 -6.94 -0.88 -0.63
C LEU A 7 -7.83 -2.02 -1.14
N ASP A 8 -8.39 -1.89 -2.34
CA ASP A 8 -9.20 -2.93 -2.97
C ASP A 8 -8.41 -4.23 -3.17
N ARG A 9 -7.15 -4.14 -3.60
CA ARG A 9 -6.30 -5.33 -3.79
C ARG A 9 -5.92 -5.97 -2.46
N ILE A 10 -5.67 -5.17 -1.42
CA ILE A 10 -5.42 -5.69 -0.08
C ILE A 10 -6.66 -6.43 0.45
N ALA A 11 -7.86 -5.87 0.28
CA ALA A 11 -9.11 -6.52 0.67
C ALA A 11 -9.34 -7.85 -0.08
N GLN A 12 -9.08 -7.88 -1.40
CA GLN A 12 -9.15 -9.09 -2.21
C GLN A 12 -8.13 -10.15 -1.78
N ALA A 13 -6.90 -9.74 -1.45
CA ALA A 13 -5.86 -10.62 -0.92
C ALA A 13 -6.28 -11.26 0.41
N LYS A 14 -6.86 -10.47 1.33
CA LYS A 14 -7.41 -11.00 2.59
C LYS A 14 -8.50 -12.03 2.35
N GLY A 15 -9.44 -11.74 1.46
CA GLY A 15 -10.51 -12.67 1.09
C GLY A 15 -9.99 -13.98 0.50
N ALA A 16 -8.99 -13.90 -0.39
CA ALA A 16 -8.33 -15.07 -0.96
C ALA A 16 -7.61 -15.89 0.13
N MET A 17 -6.90 -15.22 1.05
CA MET A 17 -6.22 -15.86 2.17
C MET A 17 -7.20 -16.59 3.11
N ALA A 18 -8.34 -15.98 3.43
CA ALA A 18 -9.38 -16.59 4.26
C ALA A 18 -9.96 -17.87 3.62
N ARG A 19 -10.07 -17.90 2.28
CA ARG A 19 -10.53 -19.07 1.52
C ARG A 19 -9.43 -20.07 1.18
N ARG A 20 -8.20 -19.85 1.64
CA ARG A 20 -7.00 -20.65 1.29
C ARG A 20 -6.71 -20.71 -0.22
N ASP A 21 -7.15 -19.70 -0.97
CA ASP A 21 -6.86 -19.55 -2.39
C ASP A 21 -5.48 -18.90 -2.57
N VAL A 22 -4.44 -19.74 -2.63
CA VAL A 22 -3.04 -19.30 -2.68
C VAL A 22 -2.72 -18.56 -3.97
N ALA A 23 -3.27 -18.99 -5.11
CA ALA A 23 -3.00 -18.41 -6.41
C ALA A 23 -3.54 -16.98 -6.49
N SER A 24 -4.83 -16.80 -6.18
CA SER A 24 -5.44 -15.47 -6.17
C SER A 24 -4.82 -14.55 -5.12
N LYS A 25 -4.49 -15.08 -3.93
CA LYS A 25 -3.75 -14.32 -2.90
C LYS A 25 -2.47 -13.73 -3.47
N GLY A 26 -1.63 -14.54 -4.12
CA GLY A 26 -0.38 -14.08 -4.72
C GLY A 26 -0.62 -12.97 -5.74
N VAL A 27 -1.59 -13.14 -6.64
CA VAL A 27 -1.94 -12.13 -7.65
C VAL A 27 -2.36 -10.80 -7.01
N PHE A 28 -3.24 -10.84 -6.01
CA PHE A 28 -3.74 -9.61 -5.38
C PHE A 28 -2.66 -8.90 -4.56
N ILE A 29 -1.81 -9.64 -3.84
CA ILE A 29 -0.68 -9.04 -3.11
C ILE A 29 0.31 -8.39 -4.07
N SER A 30 0.71 -9.08 -5.16
CA SER A 30 1.61 -8.49 -6.15
C SER A 30 1.04 -7.23 -6.78
N LYS A 31 -0.28 -7.21 -7.06
CA LYS A 31 -0.95 -5.98 -7.55
C LYS A 31 -0.93 -4.86 -6.51
N ALA A 32 -1.15 -5.15 -5.23
CA ALA A 32 -1.06 -4.16 -4.16
C ALA A 32 0.36 -3.58 -4.05
N ILE A 33 1.40 -4.43 -4.09
CA ILE A 33 2.81 -4.01 -4.11
C ILE A 33 3.08 -3.10 -5.30
N GLY A 34 2.64 -3.47 -6.51
CA GLY A 34 2.84 -2.66 -7.71
C GLY A 34 2.19 -1.27 -7.62
N ILE A 35 1.01 -1.18 -7.00
CA ILE A 35 0.34 0.11 -6.77
C ILE A 35 1.12 0.97 -5.77
N VAL A 36 1.57 0.40 -4.65
CA VAL A 36 2.39 1.13 -3.67
C VAL A 36 3.74 1.54 -4.28
N GLY A 37 4.33 0.70 -5.12
CA GLY A 37 5.53 1.03 -5.90
C GLY A 37 5.29 2.22 -6.83
N GLY A 38 4.17 2.23 -7.56
CA GLY A 38 3.81 3.39 -8.41
C GLY A 38 3.57 4.68 -7.62
N LEU A 39 3.00 4.61 -6.41
CA LEU A 39 2.88 5.78 -5.53
C LEU A 39 4.24 6.30 -5.08
N ARG A 40 5.20 5.39 -4.83
CA ARG A 40 6.57 5.71 -4.47
C ARG A 40 7.34 6.35 -5.64
N GLU A 41 7.20 5.80 -6.83
CA GLU A 41 7.79 6.35 -8.06
C GLU A 41 7.25 7.74 -8.41
N GLY A 42 6.04 8.06 -7.97
CA GLY A 42 5.45 9.39 -8.13
C GLY A 42 5.99 10.47 -7.18
N LEU A 43 6.88 10.14 -6.24
CA LEU A 43 7.48 11.12 -5.34
C LEU A 43 8.60 11.89 -6.05
N ASP A 44 8.50 13.23 -6.06
CA ASP A 44 9.50 14.11 -6.66
C ASP A 44 10.69 14.37 -5.71
N LEU A 45 11.42 13.30 -5.38
CA LEU A 45 12.59 13.36 -4.51
C LEU A 45 13.77 14.10 -5.15
N ASP A 46 13.84 14.11 -6.49
CA ASP A 46 14.96 14.67 -7.23
C ASP A 46 14.84 16.20 -7.40
N ASN A 47 13.65 16.74 -7.68
CA ASN A 47 13.47 18.17 -7.93
C ASN A 47 12.97 18.94 -6.71
N ALA A 48 12.27 18.28 -5.78
CA ALA A 48 11.72 18.92 -4.58
C ALA A 48 12.02 18.13 -3.29
N PRO A 49 13.30 17.78 -3.00
CA PRO A 49 13.64 16.98 -1.84
C PRO A 49 13.19 17.66 -0.55
N SER A 50 12.43 16.94 0.25
CA SER A 50 12.04 17.36 1.59
C SER A 50 12.07 16.17 2.54
N GLU A 51 12.27 16.44 3.83
CA GLU A 51 12.23 15.40 4.86
C GLU A 51 10.88 14.66 4.86
N ALA A 52 9.79 15.36 4.54
CA ALA A 52 8.47 14.77 4.41
C ALA A 52 8.41 13.72 3.28
N LEU A 53 8.96 14.02 2.09
CA LEU A 53 8.99 13.07 0.98
C LEU A 53 9.90 11.87 1.29
N VAL A 54 11.03 12.07 1.96
CA VAL A 54 11.92 10.96 2.37
C VAL A 54 11.22 10.01 3.36
N ARG A 55 10.48 10.56 4.33
CA ARG A 55 9.65 9.75 5.24
C ARG A 55 8.52 9.03 4.50
N GLN A 56 7.91 9.68 3.51
CA GLN A 56 6.87 9.09 2.68
C GLN A 56 7.41 7.94 1.81
N ASP A 57 8.59 8.10 1.22
CA ASP A 57 9.31 7.04 0.48
C ASP A 57 9.56 5.82 1.37
N SER A 58 10.09 6.08 2.56
CA SER A 58 10.39 5.06 3.57
C SER A 58 9.12 4.30 4.00
N LEU A 59 8.00 5.01 4.17
CA LEU A 59 6.71 4.42 4.51
C LEU A 59 6.20 3.51 3.39
N TYR A 60 6.26 3.94 2.13
CA TYR A 60 5.84 3.10 1.01
C TYR A 60 6.75 1.89 0.83
N HIS A 61 8.07 2.04 1.02
CA HIS A 61 9.00 0.91 1.04
C HIS A 61 8.64 -0.11 2.13
N TYR A 62 8.37 0.38 3.34
CA TYR A 62 7.92 -0.46 4.46
C TYR A 62 6.66 -1.24 4.11
N MET A 63 5.63 -0.57 3.57
CA MET A 63 4.36 -1.19 3.18
C MET A 63 4.57 -2.31 2.14
N MET A 64 5.40 -2.10 1.12
CA MET A 64 5.72 -3.13 0.14
C MET A 64 6.37 -4.36 0.77
N THR A 65 7.33 -4.16 1.68
CA THR A 65 7.98 -5.26 2.42
C THR A 65 6.97 -6.04 3.26
N ARG A 66 6.08 -5.33 3.99
CA ARG A 66 5.03 -5.96 4.82
C ARG A 66 4.03 -6.76 3.99
N LEU A 67 3.66 -6.28 2.80
CA LEU A 67 2.80 -7.03 1.87
C LEU A 67 3.48 -8.34 1.42
N ALA A 68 4.77 -8.30 1.11
CA ALA A 68 5.52 -9.50 0.74
C ALA A 68 5.63 -10.49 1.92
N GLU A 69 5.90 -10.00 3.13
CA GLU A 69 5.92 -10.81 4.36
C GLU A 69 4.55 -11.45 4.65
N ALA A 70 3.47 -10.68 4.51
CA ALA A 70 2.10 -11.16 4.68
C ALA A 70 1.79 -12.33 3.76
N ASN A 71 2.26 -12.27 2.50
CA ASN A 71 2.12 -13.35 1.55
C ASN A 71 2.86 -14.61 1.98
N ALA A 72 4.13 -14.46 2.38
CA ALA A 72 5.01 -15.56 2.77
C ALA A 72 4.52 -16.26 4.05
N ARG A 73 4.02 -15.47 5.01
CA ARG A 73 3.58 -15.96 6.33
C ARG A 73 2.09 -16.30 6.40
N ASN A 74 1.31 -16.00 5.35
CA ASN A 74 -0.15 -16.04 5.38
C ASN A 74 -0.74 -15.26 6.58
N ASP A 75 -0.21 -14.07 6.85
CA ASP A 75 -0.62 -13.25 7.98
C ASP A 75 -1.54 -12.10 7.53
N GLN A 76 -2.84 -12.22 7.84
CA GLN A 76 -3.83 -11.20 7.50
C GLN A 76 -3.64 -9.91 8.30
N LYS A 77 -3.04 -9.96 9.50
CA LYS A 77 -2.84 -8.75 10.32
C LYS A 77 -1.84 -7.81 9.67
N MET A 78 -0.85 -8.35 8.95
CA MET A 78 0.08 -7.55 8.16
C MET A 78 -0.63 -6.84 6.99
N LEU A 79 -1.65 -7.46 6.40
CA LEU A 79 -2.48 -6.82 5.38
C LEU A 79 -3.33 -5.69 6.00
N ASP A 80 -3.88 -5.91 7.19
CA ASP A 80 -4.64 -4.88 7.93
C ASP A 80 -3.79 -3.67 8.29
N GLU A 81 -2.57 -3.91 8.75
CA GLU A 81 -1.61 -2.85 9.04
C GLU A 81 -1.33 -1.98 7.80
N VAL A 82 -1.01 -2.60 6.67
CA VAL A 82 -0.74 -1.87 5.43
C VAL A 82 -1.99 -1.13 4.94
N ALA A 83 -3.18 -1.71 5.07
CA ALA A 83 -4.42 -1.01 4.75
C ALA A 83 -4.61 0.23 5.63
N GLY A 84 -4.36 0.13 6.94
CA GLY A 84 -4.43 1.26 7.87
C GLY A 84 -3.46 2.39 7.49
N LEU A 85 -2.20 2.05 7.21
CA LEU A 85 -1.20 3.03 6.76
C LEU A 85 -1.62 3.72 5.46
N LEU A 86 -2.15 2.96 4.49
CA LEU A 86 -2.60 3.51 3.21
C LEU A 86 -3.81 4.43 3.37
N ILE A 87 -4.73 4.11 4.29
CA ILE A 87 -5.87 4.97 4.65
C ILE A 87 -5.37 6.28 5.25
N THR A 88 -4.47 6.24 6.23
CA THR A 88 -3.91 7.47 6.84
C THR A 88 -3.24 8.37 5.80
N VAL A 89 -2.49 7.79 4.85
CA VAL A 89 -1.90 8.56 3.75
C VAL A 89 -2.98 9.18 2.87
N LYS A 90 -4.00 8.39 2.47
CA LYS A 90 -5.12 8.90 1.66
C LYS A 90 -5.85 10.05 2.35
N GLU A 91 -6.16 9.91 3.64
CA GLU A 91 -6.81 10.96 4.43
C GLU A 91 -5.99 12.26 4.44
N GLY A 92 -4.66 12.15 4.57
CA GLY A 92 -3.76 13.30 4.48
C GLY A 92 -3.86 14.04 3.13
N TRP A 93 -3.95 13.30 2.03
CA TRP A 93 -4.11 13.90 0.69
C TRP A 93 -5.51 14.47 0.44
N ASP A 94 -6.55 13.75 0.85
CA ASP A 94 -7.94 14.21 0.74
C ASP A 94 -8.15 15.52 1.52
N ALA A 95 -7.48 15.68 2.68
CA ALA A 95 -7.50 16.91 3.47
C ALA A 95 -6.84 18.11 2.74
N ILE A 96 -5.82 17.89 1.92
CA ILE A 96 -5.20 18.97 1.11
C ILE A 96 -6.13 19.37 -0.04
N ALA A 97 -6.75 18.39 -0.70
CA ALA A 97 -7.62 18.62 -1.84
C ALA A 97 -8.89 19.43 -1.50
N THR A 98 -9.32 19.40 -0.24
CA THR A 98 -10.50 20.15 0.24
C THR A 98 -10.18 21.59 0.68
N VAL A 99 -8.90 21.96 0.78
CA VAL A 99 -8.46 23.29 1.23
C VAL A 99 -8.20 24.25 0.04
N GLN A 100 -8.62 23.88 -1.17
CA GLN A 100 -8.49 24.71 -2.39
C GLN A 100 -9.78 25.42 -2.79
#